data_AF-A0A8T1YQ39-F1
#
_entry.id   AF-A0A8T1YQ39-F1
#
_cell.length_a   1.000
_cell.length_b   1.000
_cell.length_c   1.000
_cell.angle_alpha   90.00
_cell.angle_beta   90.00
_cell.angle_gamma   90.00
#
_symmetry.space_group_name_H-M   'P 1'
#
loop_
_entity.id
_entity.type
_entity.pdbx_description
1 polymer ?
#
loop_
_entity_poly.entity_id
_entity_poly.type
_entity_poly.pdbx_seq_one_letter_code
_entity_poly.pdbx_strand_id
1 'polypeptide(L)'
;MANSDMKVPIVKSSLVGEAMHMSRKKLGGYNERRRDSETAKARAEAGLFEVKKSVEELALLIERSNRGPELKKKDREVSKIEEKYAEVMRVLEAVKEEVSRVKLEVSSVLGERIAAEKEVEELRFKTEGNMRLLESIKNEIEVANEEHLMAALGKIEALKGYKEIERQREMRAIEVLDLLVERNKRIKKMLDEAERSKDIENELFETNSDVEMLEIQLKLFKKMERRVQGRDNSMSRSNRSFGRGKYSLSVLKEVTEATEARKEELASVNVEIFRIMTVMDALRNEIIRANDETARLEKILRKDDVKIQKLNSKMLIERSKLEAVSIAEERISSLADNLVGSLEKLRKSRKAAKKEEFLLKEEKTVTKAETEETKLKIDKKERELISKLDELEKVKHTEALVLEKLETIVEDTMESREMKSEQCSTITISRFEYEYLSKHASQAEETAVKKIAAAEAWLEALKASTKSVLMKSDTLMRESGMMRVEEEKELFRMERSLSTKRLVEGEIQKFKQNSETEGYISPKPVGKFTPVQRGKARRYSSAGTPTFFVIKKKKKVPRLAKFFSRKS
;
A
#
# COMPACT_ATOMS: atom_id res chain seq x y z
N MET A 1 111.50 37.91 -115.99
CA MET A 1 110.29 37.06 -116.12
C MET A 1 110.37 35.73 -115.34
N ALA A 2 110.28 35.70 -114.01
CA ALA A 2 110.49 36.79 -113.05
C ALA A 2 110.94 36.19 -111.70
N ASN A 3 112.12 36.49 -111.14
CA ASN A 3 113.15 37.45 -111.56
C ASN A 3 112.64 38.92 -111.51
N SER A 4 112.92 39.78 -110.52
CA SER A 4 114.23 40.03 -109.89
C SER A 4 115.34 39.89 -110.94
N ASP A 5 115.31 40.79 -111.94
CA ASP A 5 115.29 40.34 -113.34
C ASP A 5 116.64 40.02 -113.98
N MET A 6 116.58 39.58 -115.25
CA MET A 6 117.65 39.15 -116.17
C MET A 6 118.08 37.66 -116.09
N LYS A 7 117.93 36.97 -117.23
CA LYS A 7 118.28 35.56 -117.50
C LYS A 7 119.81 35.37 -117.66
N VAL A 8 120.27 34.11 -117.86
CA VAL A 8 121.32 33.62 -118.83
C VAL A 8 122.10 32.40 -118.26
N PRO A 9 122.48 31.34 -119.03
CA PRO A 9 121.84 30.74 -120.20
C PRO A 9 121.77 29.18 -120.22
N ILE A 10 121.15 28.70 -121.29
CA ILE A 10 120.99 27.36 -121.86
C ILE A 10 122.34 26.73 -122.31
N VAL A 11 122.49 25.38 -122.33
CA VAL A 11 122.89 24.54 -123.52
C VAL A 11 123.36 23.09 -123.16
N LYS A 12 122.56 22.09 -123.59
CA LYS A 12 122.84 20.75 -124.20
C LYS A 12 123.97 19.81 -123.69
N SER A 13 123.94 18.47 -123.89
CA SER A 13 122.89 17.41 -123.87
C SER A 13 123.46 16.06 -124.35
N SER A 14 123.04 14.93 -123.77
CA SER A 14 122.86 13.57 -124.39
C SER A 14 123.53 12.38 -123.65
N LEU A 15 122.77 11.70 -122.77
CA LEU A 15 122.93 10.26 -122.45
C LEU A 15 121.71 9.75 -121.61
N VAL A 16 120.49 9.87 -122.16
CA VAL A 16 119.22 9.70 -121.40
C VAL A 16 118.40 8.46 -121.82
N GLY A 17 118.85 7.69 -122.82
CA GLY A 17 118.06 6.64 -123.46
C GLY A 17 117.66 5.45 -122.56
N GLU A 18 118.62 4.78 -121.93
CA GLU A 18 118.40 3.44 -121.36
C GLU A 18 117.59 3.45 -120.05
N ALA A 19 117.69 4.51 -119.24
CA ALA A 19 117.00 4.62 -117.95
C ALA A 19 115.46 4.55 -118.06
N MET A 20 114.90 4.94 -119.20
CA MET A 20 113.46 4.97 -119.45
C MET A 20 112.83 3.56 -119.56
N HIS A 21 113.56 2.60 -120.13
CA HIS A 21 113.00 1.25 -120.35
C HIS A 21 112.88 0.44 -119.06
N MET A 22 113.86 0.53 -118.15
CA MET A 22 113.82 -0.16 -116.85
C MET A 22 112.71 0.39 -115.93
N SER A 23 112.38 1.67 -116.05
CA SER A 23 111.33 2.32 -115.25
C SER A 23 109.92 1.84 -115.65
N ARG A 24 109.61 1.72 -116.95
CA ARG A 24 108.31 1.21 -117.42
C ARG A 24 108.04 -0.22 -116.96
N LYS A 25 109.05 -1.10 -116.95
CA LYS A 25 108.88 -2.51 -116.56
C LYS A 25 108.59 -2.71 -115.06
N LYS A 26 109.08 -1.80 -114.19
CA LYS A 26 108.77 -1.82 -112.76
C LYS A 26 107.36 -1.30 -112.43
N LEU A 27 106.84 -0.34 -113.20
CA LEU A 27 105.52 0.25 -112.93
C LEU A 27 104.35 -0.74 -113.16
N GLY A 28 104.46 -1.60 -114.17
CA GLY A 28 103.43 -2.62 -114.47
C GLY A 28 103.18 -3.57 -113.30
N GLY A 29 104.24 -4.12 -112.71
CA GLY A 29 104.14 -5.07 -111.59
C GLY A 29 103.59 -4.48 -110.27
N TYR A 30 103.50 -3.15 -110.15
CA TYR A 30 102.84 -2.49 -109.02
C TYR A 30 101.32 -2.41 -109.24
N ASN A 31 100.88 -2.10 -110.46
CA ASN A 31 99.47 -2.01 -110.85
C ASN A 31 98.75 -3.37 -110.98
N GLU A 32 99.51 -4.47 -111.07
CA GLU A 32 98.99 -5.84 -110.96
C GLU A 32 98.61 -6.16 -109.51
N ARG A 33 99.60 -6.14 -108.60
CA ARG A 33 99.44 -6.43 -107.16
C ARG A 33 98.36 -5.59 -106.49
N ARG A 34 98.16 -4.35 -106.96
CA ARG A 34 97.08 -3.48 -106.49
C ARG A 34 95.69 -4.06 -106.78
N ARG A 35 95.44 -4.55 -108.01
CA ARG A 35 94.17 -5.17 -108.40
C ARG A 35 93.94 -6.50 -107.68
N ASP A 36 95.00 -7.28 -107.44
CA ASP A 36 94.91 -8.51 -106.65
C ASP A 36 94.50 -8.22 -105.19
N SER A 37 95.07 -7.16 -104.59
CA SER A 37 94.70 -6.70 -103.24
C SER A 37 93.26 -6.15 -103.18
N GLU A 38 92.86 -5.31 -104.14
CA GLU A 38 91.51 -4.74 -104.21
C GLU A 38 90.44 -5.83 -104.44
N THR A 39 90.71 -6.85 -105.25
CA THR A 39 89.78 -8.00 -105.43
C THR A 39 89.76 -8.96 -104.24
N ALA A 40 90.88 -9.16 -103.54
CA ALA A 40 90.90 -9.92 -102.29
C ALA A 40 90.06 -9.23 -101.19
N LYS A 41 90.16 -7.89 -101.06
CA LYS A 41 89.36 -7.10 -100.11
C LYS A 41 87.85 -7.23 -100.37
N ALA A 42 87.43 -7.12 -101.63
CA ALA A 42 86.02 -7.24 -102.02
C ALA A 42 85.41 -8.62 -101.65
N ARG A 43 86.18 -9.71 -101.76
CA ARG A 43 85.72 -11.06 -101.33
C ARG A 43 85.55 -11.16 -99.81
N ALA A 44 86.45 -10.55 -99.03
CA ALA A 44 86.35 -10.54 -97.58
C ALA A 44 85.13 -9.73 -97.09
N GLU A 45 84.83 -8.61 -97.73
CA GLU A 45 83.67 -7.76 -97.41
C GLU A 45 82.34 -8.46 -97.74
N ALA A 46 82.28 -9.22 -98.84
CA ALA A 46 81.11 -10.02 -99.19
C ALA A 46 80.82 -11.13 -98.16
N GLY A 47 81.82 -11.91 -97.77
CA GLY A 47 81.65 -12.98 -96.77
C GLY A 47 81.24 -12.45 -95.38
N LEU A 48 81.71 -11.26 -94.99
CA LEU A 48 81.35 -10.63 -93.73
C LEU A 48 79.87 -10.20 -93.71
N PHE A 49 79.28 -9.85 -94.86
CA PHE A 49 77.86 -9.55 -94.99
C PHE A 49 76.98 -10.80 -94.82
N GLU A 50 77.36 -11.94 -95.40
CA GLU A 50 76.64 -13.22 -95.24
C GLU A 50 76.66 -13.70 -93.78
N VAL A 51 77.82 -13.61 -93.11
CA VAL A 51 77.94 -13.92 -91.67
C VAL A 51 77.02 -13.04 -90.83
N LYS A 52 76.97 -11.71 -91.09
CA LYS A 52 76.07 -10.80 -90.37
C LYS A 52 74.60 -11.19 -90.52
N LYS A 53 74.16 -11.56 -91.73
CA LYS A 53 72.77 -11.98 -91.98
C LYS A 53 72.39 -13.24 -91.22
N SER A 54 73.26 -14.25 -91.19
CA SER A 54 72.99 -15.50 -90.45
C SER A 54 72.92 -15.31 -88.93
N VAL A 55 73.64 -14.32 -88.37
CA VAL A 55 73.54 -13.94 -86.95
C VAL A 55 72.19 -13.28 -86.64
N GLU A 56 71.68 -12.42 -87.53
CA GLU A 56 70.36 -11.79 -87.37
C GLU A 56 69.21 -12.82 -87.45
N GLU A 57 69.31 -13.81 -88.36
CA GLU A 57 68.35 -14.91 -88.47
C GLU A 57 68.36 -15.82 -87.21
N LEU A 58 69.53 -16.10 -86.62
CA LEU A 58 69.64 -16.86 -85.35
C LEU A 58 69.06 -16.10 -84.14
N ALA A 59 69.26 -14.78 -84.06
CA ALA A 59 68.72 -13.96 -82.97
C ALA A 59 67.18 -14.00 -82.94
N LEU A 60 66.54 -13.90 -84.11
CA LEU A 60 65.08 -14.03 -84.26
C LEU A 60 64.57 -15.43 -83.87
N LEU A 61 65.35 -16.49 -84.13
CA LEU A 61 64.99 -17.85 -83.73
C LEU A 61 64.98 -18.02 -82.20
N ILE A 62 65.96 -17.43 -81.51
CA ILE A 62 66.08 -17.45 -80.05
C ILE A 62 64.93 -16.68 -79.39
N GLU A 63 64.60 -15.47 -79.86
CA GLU A 63 63.48 -14.70 -79.29
C GLU A 63 62.14 -15.45 -79.44
N ARG A 64 61.95 -16.15 -80.58
CA ARG A 64 60.75 -16.94 -80.85
C ARG A 64 60.66 -18.18 -79.95
N SER A 65 61.78 -18.81 -79.63
CA SER A 65 61.88 -19.92 -78.67
C SER A 65 61.50 -19.50 -77.25
N ASN A 66 62.00 -18.33 -76.81
CA ASN A 66 61.78 -17.81 -75.46
C ASN A 66 60.31 -17.40 -75.17
N ARG A 67 59.43 -17.35 -76.18
CA ARG A 67 57.98 -17.11 -76.02
C ARG A 67 57.16 -18.41 -75.86
N GLY A 68 57.79 -19.49 -75.39
CA GLY A 68 57.17 -20.80 -75.15
C GLY A 68 56.04 -20.80 -74.08
N PRO A 69 55.20 -21.84 -74.06
CA PRO A 69 53.94 -21.85 -73.28
C PRO A 69 54.08 -22.03 -71.77
N GLU A 70 55.29 -22.14 -71.22
CA GLU A 70 55.51 -22.52 -69.81
C GLU A 70 55.16 -21.42 -68.79
N LEU A 71 55.38 -20.15 -69.14
CA LEU A 71 55.00 -18.99 -68.31
C LEU A 71 53.50 -19.05 -67.93
N LYS A 72 52.64 -19.31 -68.92
CA LYS A 72 51.17 -19.37 -68.77
C LYS A 72 50.66 -20.49 -67.86
N LYS A 73 51.51 -21.43 -67.44
CA LYS A 73 51.15 -22.45 -66.43
C LYS A 73 51.43 -21.96 -65.01
N LYS A 74 52.59 -21.35 -64.76
CA LYS A 74 52.96 -20.85 -63.42
C LYS A 74 52.01 -19.74 -62.95
N ASP A 75 51.69 -18.79 -63.84
CA ASP A 75 50.76 -17.69 -63.52
C ASP A 75 49.39 -18.25 -63.05
N ARG A 76 48.91 -19.32 -63.70
CA ARG A 76 47.63 -19.99 -63.37
C ARG A 76 47.66 -20.83 -62.09
N GLU A 77 48.83 -21.16 -61.55
CA GLU A 77 48.95 -21.85 -60.26
C GLU A 77 49.16 -20.83 -59.12
N VAL A 78 49.91 -19.76 -59.36
CA VAL A 78 50.06 -18.64 -58.40
C VAL A 78 48.70 -18.00 -58.12
N SER A 79 47.94 -17.60 -59.13
CA SER A 79 46.62 -16.98 -58.88
C SER A 79 45.63 -17.90 -58.17
N LYS A 80 45.71 -19.23 -58.36
CA LYS A 80 44.88 -20.19 -57.60
C LYS A 80 45.29 -20.35 -56.13
N ILE A 81 46.54 -20.05 -55.80
CA ILE A 81 47.02 -20.00 -54.42
C ILE A 81 46.62 -18.66 -53.78
N GLU A 82 46.69 -17.56 -54.54
CA GLU A 82 46.23 -16.23 -54.11
C GLU A 82 44.72 -16.19 -53.88
N GLU A 83 43.89 -16.77 -54.77
CA GLU A 83 42.43 -16.92 -54.58
C GLU A 83 42.12 -17.68 -53.28
N LYS A 84 42.80 -18.81 -53.04
CA LYS A 84 42.62 -19.60 -51.81
C LYS A 84 43.10 -18.86 -50.56
N TYR A 85 44.19 -18.10 -50.65
CA TYR A 85 44.67 -17.29 -49.54
C TYR A 85 43.70 -16.14 -49.23
N ALA A 86 43.16 -15.48 -50.25
CA ALA A 86 42.12 -14.46 -50.10
C ALA A 86 40.80 -15.04 -49.54
N GLU A 87 40.44 -16.27 -49.89
CA GLU A 87 39.30 -16.98 -49.31
C GLU A 87 39.54 -17.34 -47.84
N VAL A 88 40.70 -17.90 -47.50
CA VAL A 88 41.09 -18.18 -46.11
C VAL A 88 41.12 -16.89 -45.27
N MET A 89 41.61 -15.78 -45.82
CA MET A 89 41.58 -14.47 -45.16
C MET A 89 40.14 -13.97 -44.94
N ARG A 90 39.25 -14.05 -45.95
CA ARG A 90 37.82 -13.70 -45.78
C ARG A 90 37.14 -14.54 -44.69
N VAL A 91 37.41 -15.84 -44.65
CA VAL A 91 36.87 -16.74 -43.61
C VAL A 91 37.46 -16.41 -42.24
N LEU A 92 38.75 -16.07 -42.14
CA LEU A 92 39.40 -15.66 -40.89
C LEU A 92 38.83 -14.33 -40.36
N GLU A 93 38.58 -13.36 -41.24
CA GLU A 93 37.92 -12.10 -40.90
C GLU A 93 36.49 -12.36 -40.37
N ALA A 94 35.70 -13.17 -41.07
CA ALA A 94 34.34 -13.53 -40.65
C ALA A 94 34.31 -14.28 -39.31
N VAL A 95 35.23 -15.23 -39.07
CA VAL A 95 35.35 -15.94 -37.79
C VAL A 95 35.76 -14.99 -36.66
N LYS A 96 36.62 -14.00 -36.94
CA LYS A 96 37.05 -12.97 -35.98
C LYS A 96 35.92 -11.98 -35.65
N GLU A 97 35.07 -11.64 -36.61
CA GLU A 97 33.83 -10.91 -36.36
C GLU A 97 32.84 -11.74 -35.52
N GLU A 98 32.67 -13.03 -35.82
CA GLU A 98 31.76 -13.91 -35.08
C GLU A 98 32.22 -14.15 -33.64
N VAL A 99 33.52 -14.36 -33.42
CA VAL A 99 34.11 -14.43 -32.06
C VAL A 99 33.92 -13.11 -31.31
N SER A 100 33.95 -11.97 -32.01
CA SER A 100 33.67 -10.66 -31.40
C SER A 100 32.19 -10.49 -31.05
N ARG A 101 31.27 -10.98 -31.90
CA ARG A 101 29.82 -11.01 -31.67
C ARG A 101 29.48 -11.88 -30.46
N VAL A 102 29.91 -13.14 -30.47
CA VAL A 102 29.70 -14.11 -29.38
C VAL A 102 30.29 -13.60 -28.06
N LYS A 103 31.44 -12.91 -28.07
CA LYS A 103 32.01 -12.31 -26.86
C LYS A 103 31.11 -11.20 -26.27
N LEU A 104 30.46 -10.40 -27.10
CA LEU A 104 29.49 -9.39 -26.65
C LEU A 104 28.20 -10.05 -26.13
N GLU A 105 27.68 -11.04 -26.83
CA GLU A 105 26.49 -11.81 -26.42
C GLU A 105 26.70 -12.51 -25.08
N VAL A 106 27.82 -13.23 -24.90
CA VAL A 106 28.20 -13.85 -23.62
C VAL A 106 28.34 -12.81 -22.51
N SER A 107 28.81 -11.60 -22.83
CA SER A 107 28.90 -10.51 -21.84
C SER A 107 27.51 -9.98 -21.43
N SER A 108 26.55 -9.89 -22.36
CA SER A 108 25.16 -9.52 -22.08
C SER A 108 24.47 -10.58 -21.22
N VAL A 109 24.53 -11.85 -21.66
CA VAL A 109 23.93 -12.98 -20.96
C VAL A 109 24.50 -13.16 -19.54
N LEU A 110 25.80 -12.88 -19.33
CA LEU A 110 26.38 -12.86 -18.00
C LEU A 110 25.82 -11.74 -17.12
N GLY A 111 25.63 -10.53 -17.67
CA GLY A 111 25.00 -9.40 -16.97
C GLY A 111 23.54 -9.66 -16.62
N GLU A 112 22.76 -10.18 -17.56
CA GLU A 112 21.36 -10.59 -17.41
C GLU A 112 21.22 -11.70 -16.36
N ARG A 113 22.10 -12.72 -16.39
CA ARG A 113 22.16 -13.76 -15.36
C ARG A 113 22.41 -13.13 -13.98
N ILE A 114 23.39 -12.23 -13.85
CA ILE A 114 23.71 -11.57 -12.56
C ILE A 114 22.55 -10.69 -12.06
N ALA A 115 21.71 -10.15 -12.94
CA ALA A 115 20.48 -9.47 -12.55
C ALA A 115 19.43 -10.47 -12.03
N ALA A 116 19.12 -11.52 -12.79
CA ALA A 116 18.16 -12.55 -12.39
C ALA A 116 18.56 -13.28 -11.09
N GLU A 117 19.85 -13.55 -10.90
CA GLU A 117 20.40 -14.21 -9.69
C GLU A 117 20.20 -13.33 -8.43
N LYS A 118 20.20 -11.99 -8.57
CA LYS A 118 19.84 -11.06 -7.49
C LYS A 118 18.34 -11.01 -7.22
N GLU A 119 17.51 -11.00 -8.26
CA GLU A 119 16.04 -11.02 -8.11
C GLU A 119 15.57 -12.31 -7.42
N VAL A 120 16.15 -13.45 -7.78
CA VAL A 120 15.89 -14.75 -7.13
C VAL A 120 16.24 -14.71 -5.64
N GLU A 121 17.40 -14.16 -5.26
CA GLU A 121 17.78 -14.08 -3.85
C GLU A 121 16.92 -13.05 -3.07
N GLU A 122 16.51 -11.93 -3.68
CA GLU A 122 15.56 -11.00 -3.05
C GLU A 122 14.17 -11.64 -2.85
N LEU A 123 13.67 -12.40 -3.83
CA LEU A 123 12.45 -13.19 -3.71
C LEU A 123 12.58 -14.29 -2.65
N ARG A 124 13.76 -14.91 -2.52
CA ARG A 124 14.05 -15.88 -1.47
C ARG A 124 14.02 -15.24 -0.08
N PHE A 125 14.68 -14.10 0.12
CA PHE A 125 14.60 -13.35 1.40
C PHE A 125 13.16 -12.94 1.75
N LYS A 126 12.38 -12.47 0.78
CA LYS A 126 10.94 -12.17 0.97
C LYS A 126 10.16 -13.42 1.36
N THR A 127 10.45 -14.57 0.75
CA THR A 127 9.79 -15.86 1.05
C THR A 127 10.15 -16.36 2.44
N GLU A 128 11.42 -16.31 2.84
CA GLU A 128 11.85 -16.67 4.21
C GLU A 128 11.22 -15.75 5.26
N GLY A 129 11.11 -14.44 4.99
CA GLY A 129 10.40 -13.50 5.87
C GLY A 129 8.91 -13.83 6.01
N ASN A 130 8.24 -14.14 4.90
CA ASN A 130 6.84 -14.56 4.90
C ASN A 130 6.62 -15.88 5.65
N MET A 131 7.54 -16.84 5.53
CA MET A 131 7.47 -18.11 6.27
C MET A 131 7.57 -17.91 7.78
N ARG A 132 8.51 -17.07 8.26
CA ARG A 132 8.64 -16.73 9.68
C ARG A 132 7.40 -16.00 10.22
N LEU A 133 6.79 -15.13 9.40
CA LEU A 133 5.54 -14.44 9.76
C LEU A 133 4.34 -15.41 9.81
N LEU A 134 4.26 -16.37 8.89
CA LEU A 134 3.25 -17.44 8.91
C LEU A 134 3.39 -18.31 10.15
N GLU A 135 4.63 -18.70 10.50
CA GLU A 135 4.94 -19.47 11.70
C GLU A 135 4.59 -18.69 12.99
N SER A 136 4.89 -17.38 13.04
CA SER A 136 4.47 -16.51 14.15
C SER A 136 2.94 -16.47 14.30
N ILE A 137 2.20 -16.32 13.19
CA ILE A 137 0.72 -16.30 13.20
C ILE A 137 0.15 -17.68 13.60
N LYS A 138 0.77 -18.78 13.16
CA LYS A 138 0.38 -20.13 13.60
C LYS A 138 0.51 -20.28 15.11
N ASN A 139 1.63 -19.84 15.68
CA ASN A 139 1.88 -19.92 17.12
C ASN A 139 0.92 -19.01 17.92
N GLU A 140 0.61 -17.81 17.40
CA GLU A 140 -0.41 -16.91 17.97
C GLU A 140 -1.82 -17.54 17.96
N ILE A 141 -2.19 -18.23 16.87
CA ILE A 141 -3.44 -18.99 16.78
C ILE A 141 -3.46 -20.17 17.77
N GLU A 142 -2.35 -20.88 17.94
CA GLU A 142 -2.25 -21.99 18.91
C GLU A 142 -2.43 -21.48 20.35
N VAL A 143 -1.75 -20.39 20.74
CA VAL A 143 -1.95 -19.74 22.05
C VAL A 143 -3.39 -19.25 22.24
N ALA A 144 -3.99 -18.59 21.24
CA ALA A 144 -5.37 -18.12 21.34
C ALA A 144 -6.39 -19.27 21.49
N ASN A 145 -6.12 -20.44 20.90
CA ASN A 145 -6.94 -21.64 21.08
C ASN A 145 -6.79 -22.22 22.50
N GLU A 146 -5.58 -22.23 23.07
CA GLU A 146 -5.34 -22.63 24.46
C GLU A 146 -6.04 -21.69 25.44
N GLU A 147 -5.94 -20.37 25.27
CA GLU A 147 -6.66 -19.37 26.06
C GLU A 147 -8.19 -19.57 25.98
N HIS A 148 -8.73 -19.82 24.79
CA HIS A 148 -10.15 -20.13 24.61
C HIS A 148 -10.57 -21.42 25.31
N LEU A 149 -9.73 -22.46 25.31
CA LEU A 149 -9.99 -23.71 26.03
C LEU A 149 -9.95 -23.51 27.55
N MET A 150 -8.98 -22.78 28.07
CA MET A 150 -8.90 -22.41 29.49
C MET A 150 -10.09 -21.55 29.94
N ALA A 151 -10.52 -20.59 29.12
CA ALA A 151 -11.71 -19.79 29.38
C ALA A 151 -13.01 -20.61 29.31
N ALA A 152 -13.06 -21.68 28.51
CA ALA A 152 -14.18 -22.62 28.48
C ALA A 152 -14.20 -23.53 29.74
N LEU A 153 -13.05 -24.03 30.18
CA LEU A 153 -12.90 -24.82 31.41
C LEU A 153 -13.33 -24.00 32.64
N GLY A 154 -12.84 -22.76 32.77
CA GLY A 154 -13.23 -21.86 33.87
C GLY A 154 -14.73 -21.58 33.93
N LYS A 155 -15.41 -21.47 32.78
CA LYS A 155 -16.89 -21.35 32.72
C LYS A 155 -17.58 -22.63 33.19
N ILE A 156 -17.09 -23.81 32.80
CA ILE A 156 -17.63 -25.10 33.25
C ILE A 156 -17.44 -25.27 34.76
N GLU A 157 -16.29 -24.88 35.31
CA GLU A 157 -16.00 -24.95 36.74
C GLU A 157 -16.85 -23.95 37.55
N ALA A 158 -16.99 -22.71 37.09
CA ALA A 158 -17.90 -21.73 37.70
C ALA A 158 -19.35 -22.22 37.72
N LEU A 159 -19.83 -22.86 36.65
CA LEU A 159 -21.18 -23.45 36.58
C LEU A 159 -21.34 -24.67 37.51
N LYS A 160 -20.29 -25.47 37.74
CA LYS A 160 -20.29 -26.54 38.76
C LYS A 160 -20.38 -25.95 40.16
N GLY A 161 -19.54 -24.95 40.47
CA GLY A 161 -19.53 -24.26 41.76
C GLY A 161 -20.85 -23.56 42.09
N TYR A 162 -21.47 -22.91 41.09
CA TYR A 162 -22.81 -22.33 41.22
C TYR A 162 -23.86 -23.38 41.64
N LYS A 163 -23.93 -24.52 40.93
CA LYS A 163 -24.87 -25.61 41.24
C LYS A 163 -24.62 -26.29 42.59
N GLU A 164 -23.39 -26.25 43.08
CA GLU A 164 -23.05 -26.72 44.44
C GLU A 164 -23.58 -25.74 45.50
N ILE A 165 -23.34 -24.44 45.32
CA ILE A 165 -23.86 -23.39 46.20
C ILE A 165 -25.40 -23.38 46.21
N GLU A 166 -26.04 -23.65 45.08
CA GLU A 166 -27.50 -23.75 44.93
C GLU A 166 -28.07 -24.90 45.76
N ARG A 167 -27.56 -26.14 45.60
CA ARG A 167 -27.93 -27.28 46.45
C ARG A 167 -27.65 -27.05 47.94
N GLN A 168 -26.55 -26.38 48.28
CA GLN A 168 -26.28 -25.99 49.67
C GLN A 168 -27.23 -24.91 50.19
N ARG A 169 -27.88 -24.10 49.34
CA ARG A 169 -28.94 -23.17 49.76
C ARG A 169 -30.26 -23.92 49.96
N GLU A 170 -30.58 -24.87 49.09
CA GLU A 170 -31.77 -25.73 49.21
C GLU A 170 -31.74 -26.54 50.52
N MET A 171 -30.64 -27.24 50.82
CA MET A 171 -30.50 -27.99 52.08
C MET A 171 -30.66 -27.09 53.31
N ARG A 172 -29.99 -25.93 53.35
CA ARG A 172 -30.14 -24.97 54.46
C ARG A 172 -31.54 -24.37 54.56
N ALA A 173 -32.27 -24.24 53.45
CA ALA A 173 -33.66 -23.78 53.48
C ALA A 173 -34.58 -24.84 54.12
N ILE A 174 -34.31 -26.14 53.88
CA ILE A 174 -35.01 -27.26 54.53
C ILE A 174 -34.67 -27.30 56.04
N GLU A 175 -33.38 -27.23 56.40
CA GLU A 175 -32.93 -27.18 57.81
C GLU A 175 -33.60 -26.02 58.58
N VAL A 176 -33.68 -24.84 57.97
CA VAL A 176 -34.36 -23.67 58.57
C VAL A 176 -35.87 -23.87 58.65
N LEU A 177 -36.50 -24.51 57.66
CA LEU A 177 -37.93 -24.85 57.69
C LEU A 177 -38.24 -25.77 58.86
N ASP A 178 -37.48 -26.85 59.04
CA ASP A 178 -37.67 -27.83 60.10
C ASP A 178 -37.48 -27.19 61.50
N LEU A 179 -36.44 -26.38 61.67
CA LEU A 179 -36.20 -25.61 62.91
C LEU A 179 -37.35 -24.62 63.20
N LEU A 180 -37.95 -24.01 62.19
CA LEU A 180 -39.13 -23.15 62.33
C LEU A 180 -40.38 -23.95 62.69
N VAL A 181 -40.59 -25.13 62.09
CA VAL A 181 -41.69 -26.04 62.43
C VAL A 181 -41.57 -26.52 63.89
N GLU A 182 -40.38 -26.92 64.34
CA GLU A 182 -40.15 -27.25 65.76
C GLU A 182 -40.39 -26.04 66.68
N ARG A 183 -39.90 -24.85 66.29
CA ARG A 183 -40.11 -23.61 67.07
C ARG A 183 -41.59 -23.30 67.21
N ASN A 184 -42.36 -23.41 66.14
CA ASN A 184 -43.81 -23.19 66.16
C ASN A 184 -44.52 -24.26 67.01
N LYS A 185 -44.07 -25.52 66.98
CA LYS A 185 -44.56 -26.59 67.87
C LYS A 185 -44.26 -26.32 69.35
N ARG A 186 -43.11 -25.72 69.68
CA ARG A 186 -42.76 -25.24 71.03
C ARG A 186 -43.62 -24.04 71.44
N ILE A 187 -43.79 -23.04 70.57
CA ILE A 187 -44.63 -21.87 70.81
C ILE A 187 -46.08 -22.27 71.07
N LYS A 188 -46.64 -23.21 70.27
CA LYS A 188 -48.01 -23.69 70.51
C LYS A 188 -48.17 -24.31 71.90
N LYS A 189 -47.25 -25.18 72.34
CA LYS A 189 -47.31 -25.75 73.71
C LYS A 189 -47.34 -24.66 74.79
N MET A 190 -46.48 -23.64 74.67
CA MET A 190 -46.46 -22.53 75.64
C MET A 190 -47.73 -21.69 75.62
N LEU A 191 -48.42 -21.57 74.46
CA LEU A 191 -49.75 -20.96 74.39
C LEU A 191 -50.82 -21.85 75.03
N ASP A 192 -50.84 -23.15 74.71
CA ASP A 192 -51.75 -24.14 75.30
C ASP A 192 -51.55 -24.25 76.85
N GLU A 193 -50.34 -23.95 77.35
CA GLU A 193 -49.99 -23.91 78.78
C GLU A 193 -50.35 -22.57 79.44
N ALA A 194 -50.16 -21.44 78.74
CA ALA A 194 -50.57 -20.12 79.22
C ALA A 194 -52.09 -19.96 79.29
N GLU A 195 -52.84 -20.58 78.37
CA GLU A 195 -54.31 -20.63 78.40
C GLU A 195 -54.80 -21.35 79.66
N ARG A 196 -54.28 -22.56 79.95
CA ARG A 196 -54.57 -23.28 81.21
C ARG A 196 -54.15 -22.48 82.46
N SER A 197 -53.03 -21.78 82.41
CA SER A 197 -52.58 -20.95 83.53
C SER A 197 -53.55 -19.80 83.81
N LYS A 198 -54.15 -19.23 82.76
CA LYS A 198 -55.18 -18.19 82.85
C LYS A 198 -56.51 -18.77 83.35
N ASP A 199 -56.88 -19.98 82.92
CA ASP A 199 -58.08 -20.66 83.43
C ASP A 199 -57.97 -20.90 84.95
N ILE A 200 -56.81 -21.36 85.42
CA ILE A 200 -56.50 -21.51 86.85
C ILE A 200 -56.48 -20.14 87.57
N GLU A 201 -55.99 -19.08 86.92
CA GLU A 201 -56.05 -17.71 87.47
C GLU A 201 -57.50 -17.22 87.64
N ASN A 202 -58.40 -17.57 86.71
CA ASN A 202 -59.84 -17.28 86.85
C ASN A 202 -60.47 -18.10 88.00
N GLU A 203 -60.20 -19.40 88.09
CA GLU A 203 -60.68 -20.25 89.21
C GLU A 203 -60.17 -19.75 90.58
N LEU A 204 -58.92 -19.28 90.65
CA LEU A 204 -58.36 -18.66 91.86
C LEU A 204 -59.00 -17.31 92.17
N PHE A 205 -59.38 -16.53 91.16
CA PHE A 205 -60.10 -15.27 91.35
C PHE A 205 -61.53 -15.50 91.87
N GLU A 206 -62.27 -16.46 91.29
CA GLU A 206 -63.61 -16.84 91.74
C GLU A 206 -63.58 -17.37 93.18
N THR A 207 -62.68 -18.33 93.48
CA THR A 207 -62.55 -18.89 94.84
C THR A 207 -62.05 -17.86 95.86
N ASN A 208 -61.21 -16.89 95.49
CA ASN A 208 -60.86 -15.79 96.38
C ASN A 208 -62.07 -14.87 96.67
N SER A 209 -62.94 -14.64 95.69
CA SER A 209 -64.19 -13.87 95.89
C SER A 209 -65.17 -14.60 96.84
N ASP A 210 -65.29 -15.92 96.71
CA ASP A 210 -66.04 -16.75 97.66
C ASP A 210 -65.43 -16.70 99.08
N VAL A 211 -64.10 -16.73 99.19
CA VAL A 211 -63.41 -16.56 100.49
C VAL A 211 -63.69 -15.18 101.10
N GLU A 212 -63.69 -14.10 100.30
CA GLU A 212 -64.08 -12.77 100.77
C GLU A 212 -65.55 -12.72 101.24
N MET A 213 -66.47 -13.36 100.53
CA MET A 213 -67.86 -13.51 100.98
C MET A 213 -67.97 -14.30 102.29
N LEU A 214 -67.25 -15.42 102.42
CA LEU A 214 -67.22 -16.22 103.64
C LEU A 214 -66.60 -15.45 104.81
N GLU A 215 -65.57 -14.63 104.58
CA GLU A 215 -65.04 -13.71 105.60
C GLU A 215 -66.08 -12.70 106.05
N ILE A 216 -66.85 -12.11 105.13
CA ILE A 216 -67.92 -11.15 105.45
C ILE A 216 -69.01 -11.83 106.27
N GLN A 217 -69.43 -13.04 105.89
CA GLN A 217 -70.38 -13.86 106.64
C GLN A 217 -69.85 -14.23 108.04
N LEU A 218 -68.58 -14.60 108.17
CA LEU A 218 -67.94 -14.90 109.46
C LEU A 218 -67.82 -13.65 110.35
N LYS A 219 -67.54 -12.48 109.76
CA LYS A 219 -67.54 -11.18 110.46
C LYS A 219 -68.95 -10.79 110.93
N LEU A 220 -70.01 -11.17 110.20
CA LEU A 220 -71.41 -11.03 110.62
C LEU A 220 -71.79 -12.03 111.72
N PHE A 221 -71.38 -13.31 111.61
CA PHE A 221 -71.63 -14.33 112.62
C PHE A 221 -70.97 -13.96 113.96
N LYS A 222 -69.70 -13.53 113.95
CA LYS A 222 -69.01 -12.99 115.13
C LYS A 222 -69.69 -11.74 115.72
N LYS A 223 -70.40 -10.94 114.91
CA LYS A 223 -71.27 -9.84 115.38
C LYS A 223 -72.64 -10.31 115.91
N MET A 224 -73.04 -11.57 115.71
CA MET A 224 -74.21 -12.19 116.34
C MET A 224 -73.83 -12.96 117.60
N GLU A 225 -72.72 -13.70 117.57
CA GLU A 225 -72.11 -14.37 118.72
C GLU A 225 -71.87 -13.40 119.90
N ARG A 226 -71.28 -12.22 119.63
CA ARG A 226 -71.13 -11.14 120.63
C ARG A 226 -72.46 -10.56 121.14
N ARG A 227 -73.58 -10.75 120.43
CA ARG A 227 -74.93 -10.39 120.89
C ARG A 227 -75.60 -11.53 121.68
N VAL A 228 -75.17 -12.78 121.49
CA VAL A 228 -75.60 -13.94 122.29
C VAL A 228 -74.84 -13.99 123.63
N GLN A 229 -73.53 -13.76 123.63
CA GLN A 229 -72.71 -13.66 124.86
C GLN A 229 -72.94 -12.35 125.64
N GLY A 230 -73.66 -11.38 125.07
CA GLY A 230 -73.93 -10.07 125.67
C GLY A 230 -75.10 -10.02 126.66
N ARG A 231 -75.58 -11.16 127.16
CA ARG A 231 -76.77 -11.24 128.02
C ARG A 231 -76.66 -12.29 129.14
N ASP A 232 -75.81 -12.02 130.12
CA ASP A 232 -76.18 -12.31 131.52
C ASP A 232 -75.34 -11.53 132.56
N ASN A 233 -75.89 -11.44 133.77
CA ASN A 233 -75.25 -10.96 135.01
C ASN A 233 -74.75 -9.51 135.08
N SER A 234 -75.70 -8.58 135.19
CA SER A 234 -75.52 -7.29 135.88
C SER A 234 -75.74 -7.41 137.40
N MET A 235 -75.31 -6.39 138.18
CA MET A 235 -75.65 -6.15 139.60
C MET A 235 -75.03 -7.12 140.63
N SER A 236 -74.63 -6.73 141.86
CA SER A 236 -74.50 -5.43 142.57
C SER A 236 -73.55 -5.69 143.80
N ARG A 237 -73.20 -4.82 144.78
CA ARG A 237 -73.78 -3.58 145.34
C ARG A 237 -72.70 -2.58 145.82
N SER A 238 -73.11 -1.32 145.89
CA SER A 238 -72.50 -0.17 146.60
C SER A 238 -72.01 -0.44 148.04
N ASN A 239 -70.95 0.27 148.45
CA ASN A 239 -71.02 1.01 149.72
C ASN A 239 -70.30 2.37 149.66
N ARG A 240 -70.69 3.34 150.50
CA ARG A 240 -70.27 4.76 150.46
C ARG A 240 -69.28 5.13 151.57
N SER A 241 -68.39 6.08 151.31
CA SER A 241 -67.88 7.02 152.33
C SER A 241 -67.41 8.34 151.72
N PHE A 242 -67.47 9.43 152.49
CA PHE A 242 -66.96 10.75 152.10
C PHE A 242 -65.49 10.88 152.51
N GLY A 243 -64.62 11.44 151.65
CA GLY A 243 -63.19 11.64 151.94
C GLY A 243 -62.58 12.83 151.19
N ARG A 244 -62.50 13.99 151.85
CA ARG A 244 -62.08 15.27 151.24
C ARG A 244 -60.55 15.39 151.13
N GLY A 245 -60.03 15.38 149.90
CA GLY A 245 -58.74 15.99 149.50
C GLY A 245 -57.46 15.15 149.67
N LYS A 246 -56.72 14.93 148.56
CA LYS A 246 -55.30 14.48 148.52
C LYS A 246 -54.71 14.62 147.09
N TYR A 247 -54.52 15.85 146.63
CA TYR A 247 -54.04 16.20 145.28
C TYR A 247 -52.52 15.97 145.05
N SER A 248 -52.01 14.76 145.33
CA SER A 248 -50.57 14.48 145.18
C SER A 248 -50.22 13.02 144.84
N LEU A 249 -51.09 12.06 145.12
CA LEU A 249 -50.79 10.63 144.92
C LEU A 249 -51.29 10.11 143.55
N SER A 250 -52.37 10.68 143.00
CA SER A 250 -52.80 10.41 141.62
C SER A 250 -51.76 10.91 140.61
N VAL A 251 -51.28 12.15 140.78
CA VAL A 251 -50.27 12.78 139.91
C VAL A 251 -48.98 11.96 139.88
N LEU A 252 -48.54 11.41 141.02
CA LEU A 252 -47.38 10.51 141.05
C LEU A 252 -47.63 9.22 140.25
N LYS A 253 -48.84 8.64 140.33
CA LYS A 253 -49.20 7.43 139.58
C LYS A 253 -49.26 7.69 138.07
N GLU A 254 -49.92 8.78 137.67
CA GLU A 254 -49.99 9.28 136.29
C GLU A 254 -48.59 9.57 135.73
N VAL A 255 -47.70 10.19 136.52
CA VAL A 255 -46.30 10.42 136.14
C VAL A 255 -45.54 9.11 135.98
N THR A 256 -45.69 8.12 136.88
CA THR A 256 -45.03 6.82 136.72
C THR A 256 -45.53 6.06 135.48
N GLU A 257 -46.84 6.06 135.23
CA GLU A 257 -47.46 5.42 134.07
C GLU A 257 -47.01 6.11 132.77
N ALA A 258 -46.91 7.44 132.75
CA ALA A 258 -46.34 8.19 131.64
C ALA A 258 -44.83 7.96 131.45
N THR A 259 -44.05 7.68 132.51
CA THR A 259 -42.64 7.32 132.36
C THR A 259 -42.42 5.89 131.86
N GLU A 260 -43.28 4.93 132.20
CA GLU A 260 -43.22 3.60 131.58
C GLU A 260 -43.69 3.64 130.12
N ALA A 261 -44.79 4.32 129.81
CA ALA A 261 -45.24 4.52 128.42
C ALA A 261 -44.13 5.15 127.54
N ARG A 262 -43.42 6.16 128.05
CA ARG A 262 -42.27 6.75 127.33
C ARG A 262 -41.06 5.82 127.19
N LYS A 263 -40.86 4.84 128.08
CA LYS A 263 -39.85 3.80 127.91
C LYS A 263 -40.26 2.80 126.83
N GLU A 264 -41.55 2.44 126.76
CA GLU A 264 -42.10 1.57 125.71
C GLU A 264 -42.03 2.25 124.34
N GLU A 265 -42.40 3.55 124.25
CA GLU A 265 -42.19 4.38 123.06
C GLU A 265 -40.71 4.42 122.65
N LEU A 266 -39.79 4.68 123.59
CA LEU A 266 -38.35 4.70 123.32
C LEU A 266 -37.82 3.33 122.86
N ALA A 267 -38.31 2.23 123.44
CA ALA A 267 -37.98 0.88 123.00
C ALA A 267 -38.49 0.61 121.57
N SER A 268 -39.71 1.04 121.24
CA SER A 268 -40.27 0.95 119.88
C SER A 268 -39.48 1.78 118.87
N VAL A 269 -39.06 2.99 119.23
CA VAL A 269 -38.19 3.86 118.41
C VAL A 269 -36.84 3.20 118.17
N ASN A 270 -36.22 2.59 119.19
CA ASN A 270 -34.96 1.86 119.03
C ASN A 270 -35.12 0.66 118.08
N VAL A 271 -36.21 -0.11 118.20
CA VAL A 271 -36.52 -1.21 117.26
C VAL A 271 -36.67 -0.70 115.83
N GLU A 272 -37.31 0.45 115.62
CA GLU A 272 -37.44 1.04 114.28
C GLU A 272 -36.11 1.58 113.74
N ILE A 273 -35.24 2.13 114.58
CA ILE A 273 -33.87 2.51 114.18
C ILE A 273 -33.08 1.29 113.70
N PHE A 274 -33.19 0.13 114.38
CA PHE A 274 -32.57 -1.11 113.91
C PHE A 274 -33.16 -1.60 112.58
N ARG A 275 -34.48 -1.50 112.38
CA ARG A 275 -35.13 -1.81 111.08
C ARG A 275 -34.61 -0.90 109.97
N ILE A 276 -34.58 0.41 110.18
CA ILE A 276 -34.04 1.39 109.22
C ILE A 276 -32.58 1.07 108.90
N MET A 277 -31.76 0.70 109.88
CA MET A 277 -30.36 0.30 109.63
C MET A 277 -30.26 -0.96 108.76
N THR A 278 -31.05 -2.01 109.02
CA THR A 278 -31.06 -3.22 108.16
C THR A 278 -31.55 -2.94 106.73
N VAL A 279 -32.51 -2.04 106.55
CA VAL A 279 -32.98 -1.60 105.22
C VAL A 279 -31.92 -0.77 104.51
N MET A 280 -31.23 0.13 105.22
CA MET A 280 -30.13 0.93 104.67
C MET A 280 -28.95 0.05 104.23
N ASP A 281 -28.60 -0.99 104.99
CA ASP A 281 -27.55 -1.93 104.60
C ASP A 281 -28.00 -2.86 103.45
N ALA A 282 -29.26 -3.29 103.41
CA ALA A 282 -29.80 -4.03 102.26
C ALA A 282 -29.74 -3.17 100.98
N LEU A 283 -30.13 -1.89 101.06
CA LEU A 283 -30.09 -0.92 99.96
C LEU A 283 -28.64 -0.62 99.54
N ARG A 284 -27.71 -0.46 100.49
CA ARG A 284 -26.28 -0.27 100.22
C ARG A 284 -25.69 -1.47 99.46
N ASN A 285 -26.06 -2.69 99.85
CA ASN A 285 -25.67 -3.91 99.14
C ASN A 285 -26.30 -4.01 97.74
N GLU A 286 -27.53 -3.54 97.55
CA GLU A 286 -28.16 -3.48 96.22
C GLU A 286 -27.48 -2.45 95.30
N ILE A 287 -27.10 -1.28 95.81
CA ILE A 287 -26.30 -0.29 95.06
C ILE A 287 -24.95 -0.90 94.64
N ILE A 288 -24.29 -1.67 95.51
CA ILE A 288 -23.05 -2.38 95.15
C ILE A 288 -23.30 -3.39 94.04
N ARG A 289 -24.37 -4.21 94.13
CA ARG A 289 -24.76 -5.16 93.06
C ARG A 289 -25.05 -4.47 91.72
N ALA A 290 -25.77 -3.36 91.74
CA ALA A 290 -26.10 -2.58 90.54
C ALA A 290 -24.86 -1.94 89.90
N ASN A 291 -23.93 -1.41 90.70
CA ASN A 291 -22.66 -0.89 90.22
C ASN A 291 -21.78 -2.00 89.60
N ASP A 292 -21.74 -3.18 90.23
CA ASP A 292 -21.07 -4.36 89.72
C ASP A 292 -21.63 -4.80 88.35
N GLU A 293 -22.96 -4.85 88.23
CA GLU A 293 -23.63 -5.30 87.00
C GLU A 293 -23.52 -4.27 85.87
N THR A 294 -23.66 -2.97 86.15
CA THR A 294 -23.37 -1.92 85.15
C THR A 294 -21.92 -2.01 84.66
N ALA A 295 -20.95 -2.28 85.56
CA ALA A 295 -19.55 -2.51 85.18
C ALA A 295 -19.30 -3.84 84.43
N ARG A 296 -20.21 -4.83 84.49
CA ARG A 296 -20.20 -6.02 83.61
C ARG A 296 -20.78 -5.68 82.24
N LEU A 297 -21.93 -5.03 82.20
CA LEU A 297 -22.61 -4.59 80.98
C LEU A 297 -21.72 -3.66 80.14
N GLU A 298 -21.04 -2.70 80.76
CA GLU A 298 -20.12 -1.80 80.04
C GLU A 298 -18.94 -2.57 79.41
N LYS A 299 -18.41 -3.60 80.09
CA LYS A 299 -17.37 -4.48 79.55
C LYS A 299 -17.87 -5.40 78.42
N ILE A 300 -19.18 -5.61 78.29
CA ILE A 300 -19.79 -6.31 77.16
C ILE A 300 -19.96 -5.31 76.00
N LEU A 301 -20.57 -4.15 76.26
CA LEU A 301 -20.77 -3.07 75.28
C LEU A 301 -19.46 -2.66 74.60
N ARG A 302 -18.39 -2.40 75.37
CA ARG A 302 -17.05 -2.08 74.83
C ARG A 302 -16.46 -3.20 73.95
N LYS A 303 -16.81 -4.48 74.17
CA LYS A 303 -16.37 -5.60 73.31
C LYS A 303 -17.18 -5.63 72.01
N ASP A 304 -18.47 -5.31 72.08
CA ASP A 304 -19.35 -5.30 70.91
C ASP A 304 -19.11 -4.08 70.03
N ASP A 305 -18.77 -2.91 70.58
CA ASP A 305 -18.26 -1.75 69.83
C ASP A 305 -17.04 -2.11 68.99
N VAL A 306 -16.07 -2.84 69.55
CA VAL A 306 -14.87 -3.30 68.82
C VAL A 306 -15.24 -4.29 67.70
N LYS A 307 -16.27 -5.14 67.89
CA LYS A 307 -16.81 -5.97 66.79
C LYS A 307 -17.47 -5.12 65.72
N ILE A 308 -18.28 -4.14 66.09
CA ILE A 308 -19.00 -3.22 65.19
C ILE A 308 -17.99 -2.41 64.35
N GLN A 309 -16.95 -1.84 64.97
CA GLN A 309 -15.87 -1.14 64.26
C GLN A 309 -15.11 -2.06 63.29
N LYS A 310 -14.85 -3.31 63.69
CA LYS A 310 -14.20 -4.34 62.83
C LYS A 310 -15.10 -4.83 61.68
N LEU A 311 -16.42 -4.78 61.84
CA LEU A 311 -17.37 -5.07 60.77
C LEU A 311 -17.55 -3.86 59.83
N ASN A 312 -17.59 -2.64 60.37
CA ASN A 312 -17.73 -1.40 59.60
C ASN A 312 -16.49 -1.16 58.71
N SER A 313 -15.27 -1.35 59.23
CA SER A 313 -14.04 -1.25 58.42
C SER A 313 -13.99 -2.28 57.29
N LYS A 314 -14.43 -3.53 57.54
CA LYS A 314 -14.63 -4.54 56.47
C LYS A 314 -15.67 -4.09 55.45
N MET A 315 -16.83 -3.59 55.89
CA MET A 315 -17.91 -3.12 55.01
C MET A 315 -17.44 -1.97 54.10
N LEU A 316 -16.63 -1.04 54.60
CA LEU A 316 -16.01 0.03 53.81
C LEU A 316 -15.01 -0.51 52.76
N ILE A 317 -14.22 -1.53 53.12
CA ILE A 317 -13.27 -2.19 52.20
C ILE A 317 -13.99 -2.98 51.10
N GLU A 318 -15.03 -3.75 51.43
CA GLU A 318 -15.80 -4.47 50.41
C GLU A 318 -16.65 -3.51 49.55
N ARG A 319 -17.10 -2.37 50.10
CA ARG A 319 -17.77 -1.31 49.34
C ARG A 319 -16.84 -0.67 48.29
N SER A 320 -15.61 -0.30 48.65
CA SER A 320 -14.69 0.33 47.69
C SER A 320 -14.21 -0.65 46.61
N LYS A 321 -14.08 -1.94 46.94
CA LYS A 321 -13.90 -3.01 45.93
C LYS A 321 -15.09 -3.12 44.98
N LEU A 322 -16.32 -3.13 45.49
CA LEU A 322 -17.54 -3.21 44.68
C LEU A 322 -17.67 -2.01 43.74
N GLU A 323 -17.35 -0.81 44.23
CA GLU A 323 -17.33 0.43 43.44
C GLU A 323 -16.28 0.37 42.31
N ALA A 324 -15.07 -0.13 42.60
CA ALA A 324 -14.05 -0.36 41.58
C ALA A 324 -14.46 -1.42 40.53
N VAL A 325 -15.20 -2.47 40.94
CA VAL A 325 -15.77 -3.48 40.03
C VAL A 325 -16.87 -2.86 39.16
N SER A 326 -17.76 -2.03 39.71
CA SER A 326 -18.80 -1.31 38.95
C SER A 326 -18.20 -0.43 37.85
N ILE A 327 -17.15 0.33 38.17
CA ILE A 327 -16.42 1.15 37.18
C ILE A 327 -15.75 0.28 36.10
N ALA A 328 -15.28 -0.93 36.45
CA ALA A 328 -14.75 -1.87 35.47
C ALA A 328 -15.88 -2.46 34.57
N GLU A 329 -17.04 -2.76 35.13
CA GLU A 329 -18.22 -3.26 34.41
C GLU A 329 -18.76 -2.23 33.41
N GLU A 330 -18.90 -0.97 33.81
CA GLU A 330 -19.28 0.15 32.92
C GLU A 330 -18.30 0.31 31.74
N ARG A 331 -17.00 0.16 32.00
CA ARG A 331 -15.95 0.20 30.96
C ARG A 331 -16.00 -1.02 30.03
N ILE A 332 -16.35 -2.20 30.53
CA ILE A 332 -16.53 -3.41 29.72
C ILE A 332 -17.81 -3.31 28.87
N SER A 333 -18.90 -2.80 29.44
CA SER A 333 -20.18 -2.58 28.75
C SER A 333 -20.04 -1.59 27.60
N SER A 334 -19.43 -0.41 27.86
CA SER A 334 -19.16 0.58 26.82
C SER A 334 -18.14 0.10 25.77
N LEU A 335 -17.20 -0.77 26.12
CA LEU A 335 -16.36 -1.46 25.12
C LEU A 335 -17.18 -2.43 24.25
N ALA A 336 -18.09 -3.20 24.86
CA ALA A 336 -18.98 -4.13 24.14
C ALA A 336 -19.89 -3.40 23.15
N ASP A 337 -20.49 -2.27 23.53
CA ASP A 337 -21.29 -1.42 22.63
C ASP A 337 -20.48 -0.91 21.43
N ASN A 338 -19.23 -0.48 21.67
CA ASN A 338 -18.32 -0.05 20.60
C ASN A 338 -17.95 -1.20 19.65
N LEU A 339 -17.77 -2.42 20.16
CA LEU A 339 -17.54 -3.62 19.36
C LEU A 339 -18.80 -4.02 18.56
N VAL A 340 -19.99 -4.00 19.16
CA VAL A 340 -21.28 -4.25 18.48
C VAL A 340 -21.50 -3.24 17.35
N GLY A 341 -21.31 -1.94 17.62
CA GLY A 341 -21.40 -0.89 16.61
C GLY A 341 -20.37 -1.02 15.47
N SER A 342 -19.21 -1.61 15.75
CA SER A 342 -18.17 -1.89 14.76
C SER A 342 -18.50 -3.14 13.91
N LEU A 343 -18.99 -4.21 14.54
CA LEU A 343 -19.52 -5.38 13.85
C LEU A 343 -20.73 -5.05 12.97
N GLU A 344 -21.59 -4.10 13.39
CA GLU A 344 -22.65 -3.57 12.53
C GLU A 344 -22.11 -2.85 11.29
N LYS A 345 -21.09 -1.98 11.43
CA LYS A 345 -20.45 -1.30 10.30
C LYS A 345 -19.86 -2.31 9.32
N LEU A 346 -19.17 -3.33 9.83
CA LEU A 346 -18.63 -4.44 9.01
C LEU A 346 -19.73 -5.26 8.33
N ARG A 347 -20.84 -5.56 9.02
CA ARG A 347 -22.02 -6.23 8.41
C ARG A 347 -22.68 -5.37 7.31
N LYS A 348 -22.75 -4.06 7.50
CA LYS A 348 -23.27 -3.11 6.49
C LYS A 348 -22.32 -3.03 5.27
N SER A 349 -21.01 -2.95 5.49
CA SER A 349 -19.99 -3.02 4.44
C SER A 349 -20.03 -4.34 3.66
N ARG A 350 -20.06 -5.50 4.34
CA ARG A 350 -20.17 -6.82 3.70
C ARG A 350 -21.46 -6.98 2.87
N LYS A 351 -22.56 -6.34 3.27
CA LYS A 351 -23.80 -6.28 2.49
C LYS A 351 -23.70 -5.36 1.25
N ALA A 352 -22.85 -4.34 1.27
CA ALA A 352 -22.57 -3.51 0.10
C ALA A 352 -21.64 -4.25 -0.89
N ALA A 353 -20.50 -4.77 -0.40
CA ALA A 353 -19.54 -5.52 -1.22
C ALA A 353 -20.19 -6.71 -1.94
N LYS A 354 -21.12 -7.44 -1.30
CA LYS A 354 -21.89 -8.52 -1.96
C LYS A 354 -22.82 -8.05 -3.09
N LYS A 355 -23.28 -6.80 -3.08
CA LYS A 355 -24.08 -6.24 -4.19
C LYS A 355 -23.18 -5.81 -5.34
N GLU A 356 -22.03 -5.20 -5.02
CA GLU A 356 -20.99 -4.84 -5.97
C GLU A 356 -20.42 -6.08 -6.68
N GLU A 357 -20.15 -7.17 -5.94
CA GLU A 357 -19.76 -8.48 -6.47
C GLU A 357 -20.80 -9.07 -7.44
N PHE A 358 -22.10 -8.83 -7.20
CA PHE A 358 -23.16 -9.26 -8.12
C PHE A 358 -23.16 -8.42 -9.40
N LEU A 359 -23.10 -7.09 -9.29
CA LEU A 359 -23.05 -6.18 -10.43
C LEU A 359 -21.81 -6.43 -11.30
N LEU A 360 -20.64 -6.64 -10.70
CA LEU A 360 -19.41 -6.99 -11.42
C LEU A 360 -19.49 -8.36 -12.10
N LYS A 361 -20.29 -9.32 -11.61
CA LYS A 361 -20.55 -10.59 -12.29
C LYS A 361 -21.47 -10.39 -13.50
N GLU A 362 -22.50 -9.57 -13.37
CA GLU A 362 -23.42 -9.20 -14.44
C GLU A 362 -22.69 -8.44 -15.56
N GLU A 363 -21.93 -7.40 -15.23
CA GLU A 363 -21.06 -6.65 -16.14
C GLU A 363 -20.03 -7.57 -16.83
N LYS A 364 -19.43 -8.52 -16.09
CA LYS A 364 -18.53 -9.54 -16.65
C LYS A 364 -19.23 -10.53 -17.61
N THR A 365 -20.54 -10.73 -17.51
CA THR A 365 -21.30 -11.50 -18.50
C THR A 365 -21.69 -10.67 -19.72
N VAL A 366 -22.05 -9.40 -19.54
CA VAL A 366 -22.38 -8.47 -20.64
C VAL A 366 -21.15 -8.19 -21.49
N THR A 367 -20.05 -7.74 -20.88
CA THR A 367 -18.78 -7.46 -21.60
C THR A 367 -18.25 -8.70 -22.33
N LYS A 368 -18.40 -9.90 -21.78
CA LYS A 368 -18.10 -11.14 -22.51
C LYS A 368 -18.96 -11.31 -23.76
N ALA A 369 -20.27 -11.15 -23.66
CA ALA A 369 -21.17 -11.25 -24.81
C ALA A 369 -20.81 -10.21 -25.89
N GLU A 370 -20.51 -8.97 -25.50
CA GLU A 370 -20.04 -7.91 -26.39
C GLU A 370 -18.69 -8.26 -27.05
N THR A 371 -17.74 -8.89 -26.33
CA THR A 371 -16.48 -9.34 -26.93
C THR A 371 -16.66 -10.48 -27.94
N GLU A 372 -17.58 -11.43 -27.72
CA GLU A 372 -17.86 -12.46 -28.72
C GLU A 372 -18.64 -11.90 -29.92
N GLU A 373 -19.59 -10.99 -29.70
CA GLU A 373 -20.32 -10.33 -30.79
C GLU A 373 -19.41 -9.44 -31.66
N THR A 374 -18.42 -8.77 -31.05
CA THR A 374 -17.42 -7.97 -31.79
C THR A 374 -16.41 -8.83 -32.54
N LYS A 375 -15.96 -9.98 -32.00
CA LYS A 375 -15.19 -10.97 -32.77
C LYS A 375 -15.97 -11.44 -34.01
N LEU A 376 -17.22 -11.90 -33.85
CA LEU A 376 -18.04 -12.36 -34.98
C LEU A 376 -18.26 -11.28 -36.06
N LYS A 377 -18.29 -10.00 -35.66
CA LYS A 377 -18.31 -8.85 -36.59
C LYS A 377 -16.97 -8.68 -37.31
N ILE A 378 -15.84 -8.86 -36.63
CA ILE A 378 -14.49 -8.85 -37.22
C ILE A 378 -14.32 -10.03 -38.18
N ASP A 379 -14.60 -11.27 -37.74
CA ASP A 379 -14.50 -12.48 -38.56
C ASP A 379 -15.31 -12.37 -39.86
N LYS A 380 -16.47 -11.69 -39.81
CA LYS A 380 -17.27 -11.39 -40.99
C LYS A 380 -16.59 -10.36 -41.89
N LYS A 381 -16.05 -9.28 -41.33
CA LYS A 381 -15.37 -8.21 -42.09
C LYS A 381 -14.05 -8.66 -42.70
N GLU A 382 -13.33 -9.56 -42.05
CA GLU A 382 -12.12 -10.18 -42.59
C GLU A 382 -12.45 -11.08 -43.78
N ARG A 383 -13.48 -11.92 -43.70
CA ARG A 383 -13.98 -12.70 -44.87
C ARG A 383 -14.49 -11.80 -46.01
N GLU A 384 -15.19 -10.71 -45.71
CA GLU A 384 -15.58 -9.70 -46.72
C GLU A 384 -14.36 -8.99 -47.36
N LEU A 385 -13.22 -8.92 -46.67
CA LEU A 385 -11.98 -8.33 -47.19
C LEU A 385 -11.16 -9.34 -48.01
N ILE A 386 -11.07 -10.60 -47.56
CA ILE A 386 -10.42 -11.69 -48.32
C ILE A 386 -11.12 -11.88 -49.68
N SER A 387 -12.46 -11.96 -49.72
CA SER A 387 -13.21 -12.05 -50.99
C SER A 387 -12.86 -10.92 -51.98
N LYS A 388 -12.60 -9.71 -51.46
CA LYS A 388 -12.22 -8.55 -52.27
C LYS A 388 -10.76 -8.55 -52.70
N LEU A 389 -9.87 -9.18 -51.93
CA LEU A 389 -8.49 -9.45 -52.36
C LEU A 389 -8.48 -10.49 -53.49
N ASP A 390 -9.24 -11.57 -53.35
CA ASP A 390 -9.41 -12.59 -54.41
C ASP A 390 -10.01 -12.00 -55.70
N GLU A 391 -10.92 -11.03 -55.59
CA GLU A 391 -11.48 -10.28 -56.73
C GLU A 391 -10.43 -9.34 -57.35
N LEU A 392 -9.69 -8.59 -56.52
CA LEU A 392 -8.63 -7.67 -56.96
C LEU A 392 -7.46 -8.41 -57.64
N GLU A 393 -7.08 -9.59 -57.14
CA GLU A 393 -6.02 -10.40 -57.75
C GLU A 393 -6.45 -10.95 -59.12
N LYS A 394 -7.72 -11.37 -59.28
CA LYS A 394 -8.27 -11.73 -60.60
C LYS A 394 -8.24 -10.54 -61.56
N VAL A 395 -8.62 -9.34 -61.10
CA VAL A 395 -8.53 -8.11 -61.91
C VAL A 395 -7.08 -7.84 -62.32
N LYS A 396 -6.13 -7.89 -61.39
CA LYS A 396 -4.69 -7.73 -61.64
C LYS A 396 -4.15 -8.73 -62.67
N HIS A 397 -4.59 -10.00 -62.62
CA HIS A 397 -4.22 -10.99 -63.64
C HIS A 397 -4.81 -10.65 -65.02
N THR A 398 -6.06 -10.17 -65.09
CA THR A 398 -6.63 -9.72 -66.37
C THR A 398 -5.99 -8.44 -66.90
N GLU A 399 -5.57 -7.53 -66.02
CA GLU A 399 -4.84 -6.31 -66.36
C GLU A 399 -3.45 -6.65 -66.94
N ALA A 400 -2.68 -7.52 -66.27
CA ALA A 400 -1.39 -7.99 -66.77
C ALA A 400 -1.50 -8.66 -68.15
N LEU A 401 -2.50 -9.50 -68.36
CA LEU A 401 -2.76 -10.18 -69.64
C LEU A 401 -3.27 -9.22 -70.74
N VAL A 402 -3.82 -8.06 -70.38
CA VAL A 402 -4.13 -6.98 -71.33
C VAL A 402 -2.88 -6.16 -71.66
N LEU A 403 -1.99 -5.93 -70.69
CA LEU A 403 -0.70 -5.25 -70.91
C LEU A 403 0.23 -6.07 -71.80
N GLU A 404 0.39 -7.38 -71.55
CA GLU A 404 1.15 -8.32 -72.38
C GLU A 404 0.67 -8.34 -73.85
N LYS A 405 -0.65 -8.29 -74.05
CA LYS A 405 -1.27 -8.18 -75.38
C LYS A 405 -1.08 -6.82 -76.04
N LEU A 406 -0.90 -5.76 -75.26
CA LEU A 406 -0.63 -4.42 -75.77
C LEU A 406 0.86 -4.25 -76.10
N GLU A 407 1.75 -4.82 -75.28
CA GLU A 407 3.19 -4.91 -75.47
C GLU A 407 3.52 -5.67 -76.77
N THR A 408 2.98 -6.88 -76.96
CA THR A 408 3.13 -7.65 -78.21
C THR A 408 2.59 -6.92 -79.45
N ILE A 409 1.46 -6.20 -79.36
CA ILE A 409 0.97 -5.34 -80.46
C ILE A 409 1.89 -4.14 -80.71
N VAL A 410 2.54 -3.59 -79.67
CA VAL A 410 3.54 -2.52 -79.82
C VAL A 410 4.82 -3.06 -80.48
N GLU A 411 5.27 -4.26 -80.12
CA GLU A 411 6.40 -4.94 -80.76
C GLU A 411 6.10 -5.28 -82.23
N ASP A 412 4.97 -5.93 -82.53
CA ASP A 412 4.49 -6.20 -83.91
C ASP A 412 4.43 -4.90 -84.75
N THR A 413 3.94 -3.81 -84.17
CA THR A 413 3.86 -2.51 -84.87
C THR A 413 5.17 -1.73 -84.88
N MET A 414 6.18 -2.12 -84.10
CA MET A 414 7.55 -1.60 -84.16
C MET A 414 8.38 -2.38 -85.18
N GLU A 415 8.43 -3.72 -85.10
CA GLU A 415 9.12 -4.57 -86.08
C GLU A 415 8.56 -4.35 -87.49
N SER A 416 7.23 -4.28 -87.66
CA SER A 416 6.62 -3.99 -88.96
C SER A 416 6.75 -2.52 -89.43
N ARG A 417 7.34 -1.62 -88.61
CA ARG A 417 7.87 -0.31 -89.06
C ARG A 417 9.35 -0.41 -89.38
N GLU A 418 10.13 -1.13 -88.57
CA GLU A 418 11.57 -1.31 -88.73
C GLU A 418 11.87 -2.05 -90.04
N MET A 419 11.19 -3.17 -90.31
CA MET A 419 11.17 -3.88 -91.60
C MET A 419 10.81 -2.99 -92.81
N LYS A 420 9.97 -1.95 -92.61
CA LYS A 420 9.63 -0.96 -93.66
C LYS A 420 10.66 0.17 -93.75
N SER A 421 11.44 0.40 -92.70
CA SER A 421 12.50 1.41 -92.63
C SER A 421 13.83 0.88 -93.17
N GLU A 422 14.16 -0.40 -92.95
CA GLU A 422 15.34 -1.04 -93.54
C GLU A 422 15.32 -1.00 -95.08
N GLN A 423 14.12 -1.05 -95.68
CA GLN A 423 13.92 -0.92 -97.13
C GLN A 423 14.06 0.52 -97.65
N CYS A 424 14.28 1.52 -96.79
CA CYS A 424 14.35 2.95 -97.15
C CYS A 424 15.39 3.72 -96.31
N SER A 425 16.67 3.38 -96.48
CA SER A 425 17.82 4.01 -95.79
C SER A 425 18.08 5.50 -96.12
N THR A 426 17.23 6.16 -96.90
CA THR A 426 17.25 7.62 -97.11
C THR A 426 15.83 8.13 -97.42
N ILE A 427 15.17 8.72 -96.42
CA ILE A 427 13.84 9.32 -96.58
C ILE A 427 13.98 10.73 -97.17
N THR A 428 13.65 10.89 -98.45
CA THR A 428 13.60 12.19 -99.14
C THR A 428 12.29 12.93 -98.84
N ILE A 429 12.20 13.52 -97.65
CA ILE A 429 11.07 14.38 -97.25
C ILE A 429 11.03 15.68 -98.07
N SER A 430 9.83 16.12 -98.44
CA SER A 430 9.61 17.40 -99.12
C SER A 430 10.06 18.58 -98.24
N ARG A 431 10.51 19.68 -98.83
CA ARG A 431 10.87 20.89 -98.07
C ARG A 431 9.73 21.40 -97.18
N PHE A 432 8.49 21.28 -97.65
CA PHE A 432 7.30 21.64 -96.86
C PHE A 432 7.13 20.70 -95.64
N GLU A 433 7.34 19.40 -95.84
CA GLU A 433 7.26 18.39 -94.76
C GLU A 433 8.41 18.56 -93.77
N TYR A 434 9.62 18.86 -94.23
CA TYR A 434 10.76 19.21 -93.38
C TYR A 434 10.45 20.45 -92.51
N GLU A 435 9.94 21.54 -93.10
CA GLU A 435 9.55 22.73 -92.33
C GLU A 435 8.35 22.46 -91.41
N TYR A 436 7.40 21.60 -91.79
CA TYR A 436 6.25 21.20 -90.97
C TYR A 436 6.67 20.33 -89.78
N LEU A 437 7.50 19.31 -90.00
CA LEU A 437 8.03 18.40 -88.99
C LEU A 437 9.03 19.12 -88.07
N SER A 438 9.85 20.03 -88.59
CA SER A 438 10.74 20.87 -87.76
C SER A 438 9.95 21.80 -86.84
N LYS A 439 8.84 22.38 -87.32
CA LYS A 439 7.91 23.18 -86.49
C LYS A 439 7.15 22.33 -85.47
N HIS A 440 6.76 21.10 -85.81
CA HIS A 440 6.14 20.18 -84.84
C HIS A 440 7.14 19.59 -83.84
N ALA A 441 8.40 19.37 -84.23
CA ALA A 441 9.46 18.91 -83.34
C ALA A 441 9.82 19.98 -82.31
N SER A 442 9.96 21.25 -82.73
CA SER A 442 10.17 22.38 -81.81
C SER A 442 8.95 22.64 -80.91
N GLN A 443 7.72 22.45 -81.40
CA GLN A 443 6.53 22.46 -80.53
C GLN A 443 6.52 21.27 -79.55
N ALA A 444 6.94 20.07 -79.97
CA ALA A 444 7.04 18.90 -79.10
C ALA A 444 8.11 19.13 -78.02
N GLU A 445 9.28 19.66 -78.38
CA GLU A 445 10.34 20.10 -77.47
C GLU A 445 9.82 21.16 -76.48
N GLU A 446 9.12 22.20 -76.94
CA GLU A 446 8.44 23.16 -76.07
C GLU A 446 7.48 22.48 -75.08
N THR A 447 6.69 21.49 -75.51
CA THR A 447 5.81 20.74 -74.59
C THR A 447 6.58 19.82 -73.64
N ALA A 448 7.72 19.28 -74.04
CA ALA A 448 8.60 18.49 -73.19
C ALA A 448 9.25 19.37 -72.12
N VAL A 449 9.81 20.52 -72.50
CA VAL A 449 10.34 21.54 -71.57
C VAL A 449 9.25 22.03 -70.61
N LYS A 450 8.03 22.30 -71.10
CA LYS A 450 6.90 22.69 -70.23
C LYS A 450 6.47 21.55 -69.28
N LYS A 451 6.54 20.29 -69.69
CA LYS A 451 6.30 19.11 -68.83
C LYS A 451 7.40 18.93 -67.78
N ILE A 452 8.67 19.13 -68.15
CA ILE A 452 9.82 19.07 -67.24
C ILE A 452 9.72 20.19 -66.20
N ALA A 453 9.53 21.44 -66.63
CA ALA A 453 9.34 22.57 -65.73
C ALA A 453 8.12 22.41 -64.80
N ALA A 454 7.03 21.78 -65.29
CA ALA A 454 5.91 21.40 -64.45
C ALA A 454 6.30 20.32 -63.41
N ALA A 455 7.00 19.26 -63.81
CA ALA A 455 7.47 18.20 -62.92
C ALA A 455 8.45 18.74 -61.85
N GLU A 456 9.36 19.63 -62.24
CA GLU A 456 10.25 20.36 -61.32
C GLU A 456 9.48 21.24 -60.33
N ALA A 457 8.44 21.96 -60.80
CA ALA A 457 7.57 22.74 -59.92
C ALA A 457 6.75 21.87 -58.95
N TRP A 458 6.26 20.70 -59.38
CA TRP A 458 5.64 19.70 -58.50
C TRP A 458 6.63 19.15 -57.47
N LEU A 459 7.86 18.86 -57.88
CA LEU A 459 8.92 18.34 -57.01
C LEU A 459 9.38 19.39 -55.98
N GLU A 460 9.49 20.66 -56.37
CA GLU A 460 9.81 21.76 -55.46
C GLU A 460 8.63 22.12 -54.54
N ALA A 461 7.39 22.06 -55.02
CA ALA A 461 6.21 22.15 -54.17
C ALA A 461 6.13 21.01 -53.15
N LEU A 462 6.55 19.79 -53.53
CA LEU A 462 6.62 18.64 -52.62
C LEU A 462 7.75 18.81 -51.59
N LYS A 463 8.95 19.27 -51.98
CA LYS A 463 10.01 19.68 -51.03
C LYS A 463 9.53 20.76 -50.07
N ALA A 464 8.85 21.79 -50.56
CA ALA A 464 8.31 22.87 -49.73
C ALA A 464 7.24 22.37 -48.75
N SER A 465 6.38 21.44 -49.20
CA SER A 465 5.42 20.73 -48.34
C SER A 465 6.13 19.93 -47.25
N THR A 466 7.11 19.09 -47.60
CA THR A 466 7.92 18.32 -46.64
C THR A 466 8.64 19.23 -45.64
N LYS A 467 9.20 20.36 -46.09
CA LYS A 467 9.82 21.37 -45.21
C LYS A 467 8.80 22.05 -44.28
N SER A 468 7.56 22.27 -44.74
CA SER A 468 6.46 22.76 -43.90
C SER A 468 6.00 21.72 -42.88
N VAL A 469 5.90 20.44 -43.26
CA VAL A 469 5.57 19.32 -42.37
C VAL A 469 6.65 19.12 -41.32
N LEU A 470 7.93 19.16 -41.71
CA LEU A 470 9.05 19.14 -40.78
C LEU A 470 8.95 20.29 -39.79
N MET A 471 8.84 21.55 -40.23
CA MET A 471 8.66 22.72 -39.35
C MET A 471 7.44 22.62 -38.40
N LYS A 472 6.33 22.01 -38.84
CA LYS A 472 5.15 21.75 -38.01
C LYS A 472 5.40 20.67 -36.96
N SER A 473 6.07 19.59 -37.33
CA SER A 473 6.51 18.55 -36.38
C SER A 473 7.47 19.15 -35.34
N ASP A 474 8.42 19.94 -35.81
CA ASP A 474 9.42 20.66 -35.00
C ASP A 474 8.79 21.65 -34.01
N THR A 475 7.69 22.32 -34.39
CA THR A 475 6.94 23.20 -33.47
C THR A 475 6.13 22.39 -32.46
N LEU A 476 5.46 21.31 -32.87
CA LEU A 476 4.76 20.40 -31.95
C LEU A 476 5.70 19.71 -30.95
N MET A 477 6.93 19.38 -31.36
CA MET A 477 7.97 18.83 -30.48
C MET A 477 8.50 19.88 -29.49
N ARG A 478 8.60 21.16 -29.88
CA ARG A 478 8.93 22.26 -28.97
C ARG A 478 7.78 22.57 -28.01
N GLU A 479 6.54 22.58 -28.49
CA GLU A 479 5.34 22.81 -27.68
C GLU A 479 5.12 21.69 -26.66
N SER A 480 5.23 20.42 -27.05
CA SER A 480 5.20 19.28 -26.10
C SER A 480 6.42 19.19 -25.18
N GLY A 481 7.56 19.77 -25.58
CA GLY A 481 8.68 20.04 -24.68
C GLY A 481 8.33 21.10 -23.63
N MET A 482 7.75 22.24 -24.04
CA MET A 482 7.34 23.30 -23.12
C MET A 482 6.19 22.89 -22.20
N MET A 483 5.23 22.08 -22.67
CA MET A 483 4.17 21.54 -21.80
C MET A 483 4.75 20.66 -20.70
N ARG A 484 5.62 19.71 -21.03
CA ARG A 484 6.31 18.87 -20.02
C ARG A 484 7.12 19.71 -19.02
N VAL A 485 7.84 20.72 -19.49
CA VAL A 485 8.62 21.62 -18.62
C VAL A 485 7.73 22.51 -17.73
N GLU A 486 6.51 22.84 -18.14
CA GLU A 486 5.55 23.55 -17.27
C GLU A 486 4.82 22.60 -16.31
N GLU A 487 4.49 21.37 -16.76
CA GLU A 487 3.99 20.28 -15.92
C GLU A 487 5.01 19.94 -14.81
N GLU A 488 6.30 19.81 -15.13
CA GLU A 488 7.38 19.62 -14.15
C GLU A 488 7.49 20.80 -13.15
N LYS A 489 7.28 22.05 -13.60
CA LYS A 489 7.22 23.21 -12.70
C LYS A 489 5.97 23.21 -11.82
N GLU A 490 4.81 22.80 -12.32
CA GLU A 490 3.59 22.66 -11.51
C GLU A 490 3.72 21.51 -10.50
N LEU A 491 4.31 20.38 -10.90
CA LEU A 491 4.69 19.28 -10.01
C LEU A 491 5.67 19.76 -8.93
N PHE A 492 6.74 20.49 -9.28
CA PHE A 492 7.70 21.03 -8.31
C PHE A 492 7.06 22.08 -7.37
N ARG A 493 6.14 22.91 -7.86
CA ARG A 493 5.34 23.83 -7.02
C ARG A 493 4.42 23.04 -6.07
N MET A 494 3.78 21.98 -6.56
CA MET A 494 2.89 21.12 -5.77
C MET A 494 3.69 20.37 -4.71
N GLU A 495 4.80 19.72 -5.07
CA GLU A 495 5.70 19.03 -4.15
C GLU A 495 6.29 19.97 -3.10
N ARG A 496 6.77 21.16 -3.49
CA ARG A 496 7.22 22.17 -2.53
C ARG A 496 6.10 22.57 -1.56
N SER A 497 4.86 22.74 -2.05
CA SER A 497 3.70 23.03 -1.19
C SER A 497 3.29 21.86 -0.29
N LEU A 498 3.47 20.61 -0.73
CA LEU A 498 3.27 19.41 0.08
C LEU A 498 4.38 19.25 1.14
N SER A 499 5.62 19.59 0.80
CA SER A 499 6.75 19.62 1.73
C SER A 499 6.56 20.72 2.79
N THR A 500 6.13 21.92 2.39
CA THR A 500 5.78 22.99 3.35
C THR A 500 4.60 22.58 4.23
N LYS A 501 3.58 21.89 3.69
CA LYS A 501 2.50 21.30 4.50
C LYS A 501 3.03 20.29 5.51
N ARG A 502 3.87 19.33 5.11
CA ARG A 502 4.47 18.34 6.03
C ARG A 502 5.31 19.00 7.12
N LEU A 503 6.04 20.08 6.80
CA LEU A 503 6.82 20.85 7.78
C LEU A 503 5.90 21.51 8.82
N VAL A 504 4.86 22.23 8.34
CA VAL A 504 3.85 22.89 9.18
C VAL A 504 3.04 21.88 10.00
N GLU A 505 2.74 20.71 9.46
CA GLU A 505 2.04 19.63 10.15
C GLU A 505 2.90 19.03 11.27
N GLY A 506 4.21 18.87 11.03
CA GLY A 506 5.18 18.51 12.08
C GLY A 506 5.37 19.59 13.15
N GLU A 507 5.28 20.88 12.80
CA GLU A 507 5.30 21.99 13.77
C GLU A 507 4.01 22.06 14.59
N ILE A 508 2.84 21.84 13.97
CA ILE A 508 1.54 21.72 14.66
C ILE A 508 1.55 20.51 15.62
N GLN A 509 2.18 19.40 15.22
CA GLN A 509 2.31 18.22 16.08
C GLN A 509 3.23 18.47 17.28
N LYS A 510 4.32 19.25 17.11
CA LYS A 510 5.16 19.72 18.22
C LYS A 510 4.42 20.73 19.12
N PHE A 511 3.67 21.67 18.57
CA PHE A 511 2.88 22.63 19.35
C PHE A 511 1.80 21.94 20.20
N LYS A 512 1.18 20.87 19.70
CA LYS A 512 0.26 20.01 20.47
C LYS A 512 0.92 19.28 21.65
N GLN A 513 2.24 19.16 21.66
CA GLN A 513 2.99 18.45 22.70
C GLN A 513 3.46 19.38 23.83
N ASN A 514 3.40 20.71 23.62
CA ASN A 514 3.95 21.73 24.52
C ASN A 514 2.87 22.67 25.11
N SER A 515 1.58 22.35 25.01
CA SER A 515 0.48 23.22 25.45
C SER A 515 -0.06 22.89 26.87
N GLU A 516 0.83 22.74 27.84
CA GLU A 516 0.51 22.78 29.28
C GLU A 516 1.25 23.95 29.95
N THR A 517 0.98 25.18 29.50
CA THR A 517 1.25 26.42 30.25
C THR A 517 0.44 27.59 29.68
N GLU A 518 0.35 28.67 30.44
CA GLU A 518 -0.57 29.79 30.21
C GLU A 518 -0.12 30.77 29.11
N GLY A 519 -1.03 31.62 28.62
CA GLY A 519 -0.65 32.83 27.88
C GLY A 519 -1.72 33.38 26.90
N TYR A 520 -2.35 34.50 27.25
CA TYR A 520 -3.09 35.31 26.28
C TYR A 520 -2.14 36.11 25.37
N ILE A 521 -2.48 36.27 24.09
CA ILE A 521 -2.62 37.58 23.38
C ILE A 521 -2.86 37.34 21.89
N SER A 522 -3.66 38.21 21.25
CA SER A 522 -3.88 38.24 19.80
C SER A 522 -3.26 39.47 19.16
N PRO A 523 -2.75 39.35 17.93
CA PRO A 523 -2.93 40.41 16.95
C PRO A 523 -3.50 39.91 15.60
N LYS A 524 -4.20 40.81 14.90
CA LYS A 524 -4.63 40.66 13.50
C LYS A 524 -3.61 41.36 12.58
N PRO A 525 -3.37 40.87 11.35
CA PRO A 525 -2.88 41.71 10.26
C PRO A 525 -4.03 42.19 9.34
N VAL A 526 -3.88 43.38 8.77
CA VAL A 526 -4.72 43.92 7.68
C VAL A 526 -3.87 43.98 6.42
N GLY A 527 -4.39 43.47 5.29
CA GLY A 527 -3.69 43.51 4.01
C GLY A 527 -4.66 43.71 2.84
N LYS A 528 -4.47 44.78 2.06
CA LYS A 528 -5.24 45.08 0.85
C LYS A 528 -4.39 44.75 -0.37
N PHE A 529 -4.97 44.17 -1.42
CA PHE A 529 -4.37 44.14 -2.75
C PHE A 529 -5.41 44.55 -3.81
N THR A 530 -4.96 45.38 -4.76
CA THR A 530 -5.76 45.95 -5.85
C THR A 530 -5.62 45.17 -7.15
N PRO A 531 -6.68 45.05 -7.97
CA PRO A 531 -6.60 44.41 -9.29
C PRO A 531 -6.04 45.38 -10.35
N VAL A 532 -4.93 45.02 -10.99
CA VAL A 532 -4.34 45.77 -12.12
C VAL A 532 -5.00 45.36 -13.45
N GLN A 533 -5.00 46.29 -14.42
CA GLN A 533 -5.84 46.23 -15.62
C GLN A 533 -5.27 45.40 -16.79
N ARG A 534 -6.04 44.39 -17.22
CA ARG A 534 -6.60 44.26 -18.58
C ARG A 534 -5.80 44.86 -19.76
N GLY A 535 -4.91 44.07 -20.37
CA GLY A 535 -4.49 44.26 -21.77
C GLY A 535 -5.49 43.68 -22.79
N LYS A 536 -5.53 44.18 -24.03
CA LYS A 536 -6.49 43.74 -25.07
C LYS A 536 -5.82 43.12 -26.30
N ALA A 537 -6.21 41.86 -26.56
CA ALA A 537 -6.53 41.21 -27.85
C ALA A 537 -6.11 41.82 -29.19
N ARG A 538 -5.75 40.93 -30.13
CA ARG A 538 -6.23 40.99 -31.52
C ARG A 538 -6.71 39.60 -31.97
N ARG A 539 -7.77 39.54 -32.79
CA ARG A 539 -8.30 38.32 -33.41
C ARG A 539 -7.82 38.24 -34.86
N TYR A 540 -7.66 37.03 -35.37
CA TYR A 540 -8.02 36.68 -36.76
C TYR A 540 -8.87 35.41 -36.72
N SER A 541 -9.74 35.22 -37.72
CA SER A 541 -10.76 34.16 -37.71
C SER A 541 -11.20 33.76 -39.12
N SER A 542 -11.03 32.49 -39.45
CA SER A 542 -11.70 31.75 -40.53
C SER A 542 -11.67 30.29 -40.11
N ALA A 543 -12.82 29.68 -39.78
CA ALA A 543 -13.60 28.78 -40.64
C ALA A 543 -12.92 27.39 -40.84
N GLY A 544 -13.58 26.24 -40.62
CA GLY A 544 -15.00 26.00 -40.35
C GLY A 544 -15.30 24.85 -39.36
N THR A 545 -16.59 24.54 -39.22
CA THR A 545 -17.22 23.49 -38.38
C THR A 545 -17.85 22.41 -39.30
N PRO A 546 -18.50 21.32 -38.81
CA PRO A 546 -18.89 20.94 -37.44
C PRO A 546 -18.18 19.64 -36.94
N THR A 547 -18.47 18.99 -35.80
CA THR A 547 -19.58 19.09 -34.81
C THR A 547 -18.98 18.93 -33.37
N PHE A 548 -19.51 18.31 -32.29
CA PHE A 548 -20.75 17.56 -31.98
C PHE A 548 -21.21 17.76 -30.51
N PHE A 549 -21.70 16.69 -29.85
CA PHE A 549 -22.39 16.65 -28.56
C PHE A 549 -21.63 17.17 -27.32
N VAL A 550 -22.34 17.91 -26.45
CA VAL A 550 -22.19 17.84 -24.98
C VAL A 550 -23.57 17.91 -24.31
N ILE A 551 -23.87 16.96 -23.43
CA ILE A 551 -25.14 16.89 -22.69
C ILE A 551 -25.10 17.81 -21.45
N LYS A 552 -26.15 18.62 -21.25
CA LYS A 552 -26.28 19.51 -20.07
C LYS A 552 -26.62 18.72 -18.80
N LYS A 553 -25.76 18.75 -17.79
CA LYS A 553 -26.14 18.47 -16.39
C LYS A 553 -25.83 19.67 -15.48
N LYS A 554 -26.87 20.40 -15.07
CA LYS A 554 -26.83 21.36 -13.94
C LYS A 554 -27.38 20.66 -12.69
N LYS A 555 -26.62 20.67 -11.60
CA LYS A 555 -27.14 20.70 -10.21
C LYS A 555 -26.01 21.11 -9.26
N LYS A 556 -26.10 22.32 -8.68
CA LYS A 556 -25.29 22.72 -7.51
C LYS A 556 -26.04 22.26 -6.26
N VAL A 557 -25.34 21.64 -5.30
CA VAL A 557 -25.89 21.32 -3.98
C VAL A 557 -25.47 22.42 -2.99
N PRO A 558 -26.40 23.06 -2.25
CA PRO A 558 -26.05 24.01 -1.20
C PRO A 558 -25.35 23.34 0.00
N ARG A 559 -24.42 24.04 0.64
CA ARG A 559 -23.70 23.53 1.83
C ARG A 559 -24.61 23.55 3.07
N LEU A 560 -25.07 22.37 3.50
CA LEU A 560 -25.79 22.20 4.77
C LEU A 560 -24.82 22.18 5.97
N ALA A 561 -24.39 23.37 6.40
CA ALA A 561 -23.44 23.54 7.51
C ALA A 561 -23.86 24.66 8.48
N LYS A 562 -25.15 24.71 8.86
CA LYS A 562 -25.73 25.75 9.75
C LYS A 562 -26.84 25.31 10.72
N PHE A 563 -27.15 24.02 10.86
CA PHE A 563 -28.37 23.57 11.57
C PHE A 563 -28.22 22.97 12.98
N PHE A 564 -27.00 22.82 13.51
CA PHE A 564 -26.79 22.35 14.89
C PHE A 564 -26.08 23.40 15.75
N SER A 565 -26.86 24.37 16.24
CA SER A 565 -26.42 25.36 17.23
C SER A 565 -27.55 25.88 18.12
N ARG A 566 -28.38 24.98 18.68
CA ARG A 566 -29.23 25.31 19.84
C ARG A 566 -29.65 24.09 20.67
N LYS A 567 -29.36 24.21 21.97
CA LYS A 567 -29.97 23.58 23.15
C LYS A 567 -31.12 22.57 22.92
N SER A 568 -30.94 21.37 23.46
CA SER A 568 -31.55 21.03 24.75
C SER A 568 -30.43 20.71 25.73
#